data_AF-A0A4R4E1R5-F1
#
_entry.id   AF-A0A4R4E1R5-F1
#
_cell.length_a   1.000
_cell.length_b   1.000
_cell.length_c   1.000
_cell.angle_alpha   90.00
_cell.angle_beta   90.00
_cell.angle_gamma   90.00
#
_symmetry.space_group_name_H-M   'P 1'
#
loop_
_entity.id
_entity.type
_entity.pdbx_description
1 polymer ?
#
loop_
_entity_poly.entity_id
_entity_poly.type
_entity_poly.pdbx_seq_one_letter_code
_entity_poly.pdbx_strand_id
1 'polypeptide(L)' 'MLPQQTITLTRDDYALIRAQLRLGSGRYGACPEERDELEEELKKAVLVEPHEISPEVVRIHSTVII' A
#
# COMPACT_ATOMS: atom_id res chain seq x y z
N MET A 1 -8.25 -21.25 -2.19
CA MET A 1 -7.89 -20.13 -1.30
C MET A 1 -6.55 -19.62 -1.78
N LEU A 2 -6.50 -18.42 -2.35
CA LEU A 2 -5.22 -17.79 -2.68
C LEU A 2 -4.53 -17.45 -1.34
N PRO A 3 -3.21 -17.65 -1.20
CA PRO A 3 -2.51 -17.23 0.00
C PRO A 3 -2.76 -15.73 0.21
N GLN A 4 -3.08 -15.33 1.43
CA GLN A 4 -3.26 -13.93 1.78
C GLN A 4 -1.89 -13.25 1.61
N GLN A 5 -1.67 -12.60 0.47
CA GLN A 5 -0.40 -11.99 0.12
C GLN A 5 -0.26 -10.67 0.90
N THR A 6 0.68 -10.66 1.85
CA THR A 6 0.98 -9.47 2.65
C THR A 6 1.66 -8.40 1.80
N ILE A 7 1.18 -7.15 1.90
CA ILE A 7 1.79 -6.02 1.19
C ILE A 7 3.24 -5.84 1.67
N THR A 8 4.18 -5.73 0.73
CA THR A 8 5.58 -5.38 1.00
C THR A 8 5.86 -4.00 0.41
N LEU A 9 6.39 -3.08 1.20
CA LEU A 9 6.66 -1.71 0.76
C LEU A 9 7.79 -1.06 1.58
N THR A 10 8.28 0.08 1.11
CA THR A 10 9.27 0.86 1.84
C THR A 10 8.62 1.69 2.96
N ARG A 11 9.43 2.15 3.91
CA ARG A 11 8.97 3.07 4.97
C ARG A 11 8.46 4.40 4.41
N ASP A 12 9.07 4.88 3.34
CA ASP A 12 8.68 6.15 2.70
C ASP A 12 7.32 6.01 2.01
N ASP A 13 7.11 4.92 1.25
CA ASP A 13 5.82 4.61 0.65
C ASP A 13 4.75 4.44 1.72
N TYR A 14 5.08 3.76 2.83
CA TYR A 14 4.14 3.55 3.94
C TYR A 14 3.69 4.87 4.56
N ALA A 15 4.65 5.77 4.82
CA ALA A 15 4.37 7.08 5.36
C ALA A 15 3.54 7.93 4.40
N LEU A 16 3.83 7.86 3.10
CA LEU A 16 3.11 8.59 2.05
C LEU A 16 1.66 8.10 1.93
N ILE A 17 1.43 6.79 1.89
CA ILE A 17 0.08 6.22 1.84
C ILE A 17 -0.70 6.59 3.11
N ARG A 18 -0.09 6.45 4.30
CA ARG A 18 -0.72 6.83 5.57
C ARG A 18 -1.07 8.32 5.63
N ALA A 19 -0.21 9.19 5.10
CA ALA A 19 -0.49 10.61 5.01
C ALA A 19 -1.67 10.88 4.08
N GLN A 20 -1.72 10.23 2.91
CA GLN A 20 -2.84 10.34 1.98
C GLN A 20 -4.16 9.85 2.58
N LEU A 21 -4.17 8.73 3.30
CA LEU A 21 -5.37 8.22 3.98
C LEU A 21 -5.89 9.18 5.07
N ARG A 22 -4.97 9.89 5.75
CA ARG A 22 -5.33 10.90 6.76
C ARG A 22 -5.83 12.22 6.16
N LEU A 23 -5.25 12.64 5.04
CA LEU A 23 -5.56 13.91 4.37
C LEU A 23 -6.75 13.81 3.41
N GLY A 24 -6.96 12.63 2.84
CA GLY A 24 -7.95 12.32 1.81
C GLY A 24 -9.29 11.87 2.36
N SER A 25 -10.06 12.80 2.93
CA SER A 25 -11.53 12.68 3.05
C SER A 25 -12.26 13.45 1.93
N GLY A 26 -11.58 13.72 0.80
CA GLY A 26 -12.00 14.75 -0.16
C GLY A 26 -11.96 14.33 -1.63
N ARG A 27 -13.16 14.25 -2.21
CA ARG A 27 -13.52 14.31 -3.66
C ARG A 27 -13.07 13.21 -4.62
N TYR A 28 -12.04 12.41 -4.32
CA TYR A 28 -11.63 11.25 -5.13
C TYR A 28 -11.26 10.02 -4.28
N GLY A 29 -11.53 10.09 -2.98
CA GLY A 29 -11.16 9.06 -2.02
C GLY A 29 -11.95 7.77 -2.28
N ALA A 30 -11.23 6.65 -2.25
CA ALA A 30 -11.78 5.32 -2.13
C ALA A 30 -13.00 5.30 -1.19
N CYS A 31 -13.99 4.45 -1.46
CA CYS A 31 -15.14 4.29 -0.57
C CYS A 31 -14.63 4.03 0.86
N PRO A 32 -15.34 4.47 1.91
CA PRO A 32 -14.89 4.29 3.30
C PRO A 32 -14.44 2.86 3.61
N GLU A 33 -15.13 1.88 3.03
CA GLU A 33 -14.82 0.45 3.15
C GLU A 33 -13.46 0.08 2.54
N GLU A 34 -13.14 0.56 1.34
CA GLU A 34 -11.85 0.33 0.67
C GLU A 34 -10.71 0.99 1.42
N ARG A 35 -10.98 2.17 2.01
CA ARG A 35 -10.02 2.85 2.88
C ARG A 35 -9.75 2.03 4.13
N ASP A 36 -10.78 1.55 4.81
CA ASP A 36 -10.66 0.76 6.03
C ASP A 36 -9.92 -0.56 5.74
N GLU A 37 -10.23 -1.22 4.62
CA GLU A 37 -9.52 -2.42 4.17
C GLU A 37 -8.03 -2.16 3.92
N LEU A 38 -7.69 -1.07 3.20
CA LEU A 38 -6.31 -0.68 2.97
C LEU A 38 -5.59 -0.32 4.28
N GLU A 39 -6.26 0.36 5.22
CA GLU A 39 -5.70 0.65 6.55
C GLU A 39 -5.38 -0.64 7.33
N GLU A 40 -6.24 -1.66 7.26
CA GLU A 40 -6.01 -2.96 7.90
C GLU A 40 -4.86 -3.75 7.25
N GLU A 41 -4.77 -3.76 5.92
CA GLU A 41 -3.68 -4.45 5.23
C GLU A 41 -2.33 -3.75 5.46
N LEU A 42 -2.32 -2.42 5.52
CA LEU A 42 -1.11 -1.65 5.88
C LEU A 42 -0.62 -1.96 7.30
N LYS A 43 -1.51 -2.28 8.25
CA LYS A 43 -1.08 -2.68 9.62
C LYS A 43 -0.30 -4.00 9.61
N LYS A 44 -0.55 -4.87 8.63
CA LYS A 44 0.09 -6.19 8.49
C LYS A 44 1.32 -6.14 7.56
N ALA A 45 1.58 -5.01 6.92
CA ALA A 45 2.56 -4.90 5.86
C ALA A 45 4.00 -5.17 6.31
N VAL A 46 4.79 -5.74 5.42
CA VAL A 46 6.23 -5.95 5.60
C VAL A 46 6.96 -4.70 5.11
N LEU A 47 7.65 -4.01 6.03
CA LEU A 47 8.45 -2.84 5.71
C LEU A 47 9.89 -3.26 5.43
N VAL A 48 10.38 -2.88 4.25
CA VAL A 48 11.75 -3.18 3.79
C VAL A 48 12.50 -1.90 3.45
N GLU A 49 13.83 -1.93 3.47
CA GLU A 49 14.62 -0.83 2.95
C GLU A 49 14.54 -0.79 1.41
N PRO A 50 14.74 0.38 0.76
CA PRO A 50 14.57 0.52 -0.69
C PRO A 50 15.43 -0.42 -1.55
N HIS A 51 16.56 -0.90 -1.02
CA HIS A 51 17.47 -1.84 -1.70
C HIS A 51 17.11 -3.31 -1.46
N GLU A 52 16.21 -3.60 -0.53
CA GLU A 52 15.76 -4.95 -0.17
C GLU A 52 14.44 -5.32 -0.87
N ILE A 53 13.77 -4.34 -1.50
CA ILE A 53 12.49 -4.57 -2.15
C ILE A 53 12.66 -5.41 -3.43
N SER A 54 11.93 -6.52 -3.52
CA SER A 54 11.94 -7.37 -4.71
C SER A 54 11.43 -6.59 -5.93
N PRO A 55 12.07 -6.72 -7.11
CA PRO A 55 11.60 -6.09 -8.33
C PRO A 55 10.25 -6.64 -8.82
N GLU A 56 9.83 -7.80 -8.33
CA GLU A 56 8.52 -8.41 -8.64
C GLU A 56 7.38 -7.78 -7.84
N VAL A 57 7.69 -7.03 -6.78
CA VAL A 57 6.68 -6.34 -5.96
C VAL A 57 6.21 -5.10 -6.70
N VAL A 58 4.89 -4.97 -6.85
CA VAL A 58 4.25 -3.76 -7.39
C VAL A 58 4.38 -2.64 -6.36
N ARG A 59 4.95 -1.51 -6.79
CA ARG A 59 5.15 -0.32 -5.96
C ARG A 59 4.33 0.84 -6.50
N ILE A 60 4.27 1.92 -5.72
CA ILE A 60 3.72 3.18 -6.20
C ILE A 60 4.50 3.61 -7.45
N HIS A 61 3.77 4.01 -8.49
CA HIS A 61 4.31 4.37 -9.82
C HIS A 61 4.92 3.21 -10.64
N SER A 62 4.77 1.95 -10.23
CA SER A 62 5.11 0.82 -11.10
C SER A 62 4.16 0.75 -12.31
N THR A 63 4.69 0.32 -13.46
CA THR A 63 3.87 -0.13 -14.60
C THR A 63 3.69 -1.63 -14.51
N VAL A 64 2.43 -2.09 -14.53
CA VAL A 64 2.07 -3.52 -14.47
C VAL A 64 1.37 -3.89 -15.77
N ILE A 65 1.80 -5.00 -16.38
CA ILE A 65 1.17 -5.59 -17.58
C ILE A 65 0.38 -6.81 -17.10
N ILE A 66 -0.92 -6.84 -17.41
CA ILE A 66 -1.88 -7.89 -16.99
C ILE A 66 -2.36 -8.65 -18.22
#